data_AF-A0A920BI05-F1
#
_entry.id   AF-A0A920BI05-F1
#
_cell.length_a   1.000
_cell.length_b   1.000
_cell.length_c   1.000
_cell.angle_alpha   90.00
_cell.angle_beta   90.00
_cell.angle_gamma   90.00
#
_symmetry.space_group_name_H-M   'P 1'
#
loop_
_entity.id
_entity.type
_entity.pdbx_description
1 polymer ?
#
loop_
_entity_poly.entity_id
_entity_poly.type
_entity_poly.pdbx_seq_one_letter_code
_entity_poly.pdbx_strand_id
1 'polypeptide(L)'
;MTAITITLPDGSQRELEEGATVADLALDIGKGLAKAAIIAEVNGVEVDLVTPLADGSQVSIITSETDQGLETIRHSTAHILAQAVLELYPGATFAIGPPIENGFTTTLIFQTV
;
A
#
# COMPACT_ATOMS: atom_id res chain seq x y z
N MET A 1 -8.86 -14.48 25.17
CA MET A 1 -8.27 -13.82 23.99
C MET A 1 -8.35 -14.83 22.88
N THR A 2 -9.11 -14.53 21.85
CA THR A 2 -9.20 -15.35 20.64
C THR A 2 -7.97 -15.01 19.80
N ALA A 3 -7.19 -16.02 19.42
CA ALA A 3 -6.03 -15.88 18.55
C ALA A 3 -6.42 -16.25 17.13
N ILE A 4 -5.83 -15.56 16.15
CA ILE A 4 -5.96 -15.85 14.72
C ILE A 4 -4.63 -16.37 14.19
N THR A 5 -4.69 -17.34 13.28
CA THR A 5 -3.53 -17.95 12.64
C THR A 5 -3.38 -17.41 11.22
N ILE A 6 -2.21 -16.84 10.93
CA ILE A 6 -1.87 -16.27 9.63
C ILE A 6 -0.78 -17.12 9.00
N THR A 7 -0.90 -17.40 7.69
CA THR A 7 0.10 -18.15 6.93
C THR A 7 0.90 -17.20 6.04
N LEU A 8 2.22 -17.30 6.10
CA LEU A 8 3.17 -16.53 5.30
C LEU A 8 3.56 -17.30 4.03
N PRO A 9 4.16 -16.63 3.01
CA PRO A 9 4.49 -17.27 1.73
C PRO A 9 5.53 -18.39 1.84
N ASP A 10 6.35 -18.38 2.89
CA ASP A 10 7.32 -19.44 3.21
C ASP A 10 6.68 -20.66 3.87
N GLY A 11 5.35 -20.64 4.06
CA GLY A 11 4.57 -21.68 4.73
C GLY A 11 4.63 -21.59 6.26
N SER A 12 5.38 -20.65 6.83
CA SER A 12 5.39 -20.43 8.27
C SER A 12 4.08 -19.78 8.73
N GLN A 13 3.71 -20.05 9.98
CA GLN A 13 2.50 -19.49 10.58
C GLN A 13 2.85 -18.48 11.67
N ARG A 14 1.95 -17.52 11.90
CA ARG A 14 1.99 -16.55 12.99
C ARG A 14 0.65 -16.53 13.69
N GLU A 15 0.70 -16.50 15.03
CA GLU A 15 -0.46 -16.31 15.86
C GLU A 15 -0.54 -14.84 16.29
N LEU A 16 -1.68 -14.21 16.07
CA LEU A 16 -1.95 -12.83 16.44
C LEU A 16 -3.24 -12.73 17.24
N GLU A 17 -3.46 -11.60 17.91
CA GLU A 17 -4.74 -11.34 18.55
C GLU A 17 -5.85 -11.09 17.52
N GLU A 18 -7.07 -11.51 17.83
CA GLU A 18 -8.24 -11.19 17.00
C GLU A 18 -8.38 -9.68 16.79
N GLY A 19 -8.54 -9.28 15.52
CA GLY A 19 -8.58 -7.88 15.11
C GLY A 19 -7.22 -7.27 14.80
N ALA A 20 -6.12 -8.03 14.93
CA ALA A 20 -4.80 -7.59 14.48
C ALA A 20 -4.81 -7.22 13.00
N THR A 21 -4.03 -6.20 12.66
CA THR A 21 -3.90 -5.68 11.31
C THR A 21 -2.69 -6.26 10.58
N VAL A 22 -2.61 -6.00 9.28
CA VAL A 22 -1.40 -6.25 8.48
C VAL A 22 -0.17 -5.58 9.09
N ALA A 23 -0.30 -4.35 9.62
CA ALA A 23 0.79 -3.64 10.28
C ALA A 23 1.27 -4.38 11.54
N ASP A 24 0.35 -4.95 12.32
CA ASP A 24 0.67 -5.73 13.51
C ASP A 24 1.41 -7.02 13.14
N LEU A 25 0.97 -7.71 12.08
CA LEU A 25 1.70 -8.86 11.54
C LEU A 25 3.12 -8.49 11.12
N ALA A 26 3.30 -7.38 10.40
CA ALA A 26 4.63 -6.94 9.96
C ALA A 26 5.52 -6.60 11.17
N LEU A 27 4.96 -6.03 12.24
CA LEU A 27 5.66 -5.73 13.49
C LEU A 27 6.06 -6.99 14.26
N ASP A 28 5.18 -7.98 14.30
CA ASP A 28 5.43 -9.29 14.91
C ASP A 28 6.58 -10.02 14.19
N ILE A 29 6.61 -9.99 12.85
CA ILE A 29 7.72 -10.55 12.06
C ILE A 29 9.02 -9.79 12.35
N GLY A 30 8.96 -8.46 12.44
CA GLY A 30 10.06 -7.66 12.94
C GLY A 30 10.00 -6.19 12.56
N LYS A 31 10.58 -5.34 13.42
CA LYS A 31 10.60 -3.87 13.25
C LYS A 31 11.16 -3.39 11.91
N GLY A 32 12.11 -4.14 11.33
CA GLY A 32 12.66 -3.82 10.01
C GLY A 32 11.63 -3.98 8.91
N LEU A 33 10.89 -5.09 8.91
CA LEU A 33 9.84 -5.35 7.94
C LEU A 33 8.66 -4.40 8.14
N ALA A 34 8.24 -4.15 9.38
CA ALA A 34 7.19 -3.17 9.69
C ALA A 34 7.50 -1.77 9.14
N LYS A 35 8.78 -1.36 9.17
CA LYS A 35 9.21 -0.08 8.61
C LYS A 35 9.24 -0.08 7.07
N ALA A 36 9.49 -1.23 6.45
CA ALA A 36 9.61 -1.39 5.00
C ALA A 36 8.28 -1.73 4.31
N ALA A 37 7.25 -2.13 5.06
CA ALA A 37 5.94 -2.50 4.55
C ALA A 37 5.24 -1.30 3.89
N ILE A 38 4.64 -1.53 2.73
CA ILE A 38 3.89 -0.52 1.97
C ILE A 38 2.40 -0.90 1.93
N ILE A 39 2.12 -2.10 1.46
CA ILE A 39 0.80 -2.75 1.44
C ILE A 39 1.00 -4.23 1.76
N ALA A 40 -0.08 -5.00 1.75
CA ALA A 40 0.00 -6.46 1.72
C ALA A 40 -0.96 -7.05 0.72
N GLU A 41 -0.70 -8.28 0.33
CA GLU A 41 -1.66 -9.14 -0.33
C GLU A 41 -2.25 -10.10 0.70
N VAL A 42 -3.57 -10.09 0.85
CA VAL A 42 -4.32 -10.98 1.73
C VAL A 42 -5.23 -11.84 0.88
N ASN A 43 -4.99 -13.15 0.86
CA ASN A 43 -5.74 -14.12 0.06
C ASN A 43 -5.83 -13.72 -1.44
N GLY A 44 -4.76 -13.19 -2.01
CA GLY A 44 -4.71 -12.75 -3.41
C GLY A 44 -5.26 -11.35 -3.68
N VAL A 45 -5.63 -10.59 -2.64
CA VAL A 45 -6.17 -9.23 -2.78
C VAL A 45 -5.25 -8.22 -2.10
N GLU A 46 -4.88 -7.17 -2.82
CA GLU A 46 -4.08 -6.05 -2.28
C GLU A 46 -4.90 -5.21 -1.31
N VAL A 47 -4.32 -4.96 -0.14
CA VAL A 47 -4.96 -4.23 0.97
C VAL A 47 -3.97 -3.33 1.71
N ASP A 48 -4.49 -2.30 2.37
CA ASP A 48 -3.71 -1.38 3.21
C ASP A 48 -3.19 -2.06 4.48
N LEU A 49 -2.13 -1.51 5.07
CA LEU A 49 -1.53 -2.00 6.31
C LEU A 49 -2.46 -1.94 7.53
N VAL A 50 -3.48 -1.07 7.50
CA VAL A 50 -4.47 -0.95 8.57
C VAL A 50 -5.61 -1.97 8.46
N THR A 51 -5.59 -2.82 7.44
CA THR A 51 -6.63 -3.81 7.19
C THR A 51 -6.60 -4.89 8.27
N PRO A 52 -7.73 -5.16 8.96
CA PRO A 52 -7.83 -6.26 9.92
C PRO A 52 -7.69 -7.61 9.22
N LEU A 53 -6.99 -8.54 9.86
CA LEU A 53 -6.78 -9.90 9.37
C LEU A 53 -7.85 -10.86 9.92
N ALA A 54 -8.28 -11.78 9.06
CA ALA A 54 -9.15 -12.89 9.44
C ALA A 54 -8.33 -14.16 9.73
N ASP A 55 -8.86 -15.03 10.60
CA ASP A 55 -8.25 -16.33 10.88
C ASP A 55 -8.09 -17.18 9.61
N GLY A 56 -6.94 -17.82 9.47
CA GLY A 56 -6.57 -18.64 8.32
C GLY A 56 -6.14 -17.85 7.07
N SER A 57 -5.98 -16.52 7.15
CA SER A 57 -5.55 -15.73 5.99
C SER A 57 -4.13 -16.08 5.54
N GLN A 58 -3.92 -16.12 4.23
CA GLN A 58 -2.60 -16.10 3.62
C GLN A 58 -2.20 -14.65 3.37
N VAL A 59 -1.04 -14.24 3.90
CA VAL A 59 -0.62 -12.84 3.86
C VAL A 59 0.81 -12.72 3.35
N SER A 60 1.01 -11.87 2.35
CA SER A 60 2.32 -11.48 1.83
C SER A 60 2.53 -9.99 2.06
N ILE A 61 3.59 -9.61 2.79
CA ILE A 61 3.94 -8.21 2.99
C ILE A 61 4.71 -7.70 1.77
N ILE A 62 4.24 -6.60 1.19
CA ILE A 62 4.83 -6.00 0.00
C ILE A 62 5.67 -4.79 0.44
N THR A 63 6.92 -4.74 -0.02
CA THR A 63 7.88 -3.67 0.27
C THR A 63 8.29 -2.94 -1.01
N SER A 64 9.05 -1.86 -0.87
CA SER A 64 9.58 -1.07 -2.01
C SER A 64 10.51 -1.85 -2.93
N GLU A 65 10.97 -3.04 -2.53
CA GLU A 65 11.85 -3.89 -3.34
C GLU A 65 11.08 -4.75 -4.34
N THR A 66 9.75 -4.74 -4.28
CA THR A 66 8.88 -5.46 -5.21
C THR A 66 8.30 -4.51 -6.26
N ASP A 67 8.01 -5.03 -7.45
CA ASP A 67 7.39 -4.25 -8.53
C ASP A 67 6.03 -3.65 -8.09
N GLN A 68 5.22 -4.44 -7.37
CA GLN A 68 3.95 -4.00 -6.80
C GLN A 68 4.13 -2.85 -5.80
N GLY A 69 5.13 -2.94 -4.92
CA GLY A 69 5.46 -1.86 -3.98
C GLY A 69 5.91 -0.58 -4.68
N LEU A 70 6.70 -0.70 -5.74
CA LEU A 70 7.12 0.44 -6.57
C LEU A 70 5.93 1.08 -7.29
N GLU A 71 5.02 0.29 -7.84
CA GLU A 71 3.79 0.79 -8.47
C GLU A 71 2.93 1.59 -7.49
N THR A 72 2.75 1.06 -6.27
CA THR A 72 1.99 1.72 -5.21
C THR A 72 2.61 3.07 -4.81
N ILE A 73 3.93 3.14 -4.67
CA ILE A 73 4.66 4.39 -4.41
C ILE A 73 4.45 5.40 -5.55
N ARG A 74 4.59 4.95 -6.80
CA ARG A 74 4.44 5.80 -7.99
C ARG A 74 3.03 6.37 -8.08
N HIS A 75 2.00 5.56 -7.83
CA HIS A 75 0.62 5.99 -7.78
C HIS A 75 0.39 7.06 -6.71
N SER A 76 0.87 6.82 -5.49
CA SER A 76 0.75 7.77 -4.38
C SER A 76 1.47 9.10 -4.67
N THR A 77 2.65 9.04 -5.31
CA THR A 77 3.42 10.23 -5.68
C THR A 77 2.72 11.05 -6.77
N ALA A 78 2.02 10.40 -7.70
CA ALA A 78 1.18 11.06 -8.69
C ALA A 78 0.07 11.92 -8.05
N HIS A 79 -0.58 11.40 -7.01
CA HIS A 79 -1.59 12.14 -6.24
C HIS A 79 -0.98 13.34 -5.50
N ILE A 80 0.19 13.18 -4.87
CA ILE A 80 0.89 14.28 -4.19
C ILE A 80 1.23 15.40 -5.19
N LEU A 81 1.72 15.06 -6.38
CA LEU A 81 1.99 16.04 -7.43
C LEU A 81 0.72 16.77 -7.87
N ALA A 82 -0.36 16.02 -8.11
CA ALA A 82 -1.65 16.62 -8.48
C ALA A 82 -2.12 17.62 -7.42
N GLN A 83 -2.10 17.22 -6.15
CA GLN A 83 -2.53 18.08 -5.04
C GLN A 83 -1.67 19.35 -4.93
N ALA A 84 -0.35 19.22 -5.03
CA ALA A 84 0.56 20.37 -5.00
C ALA A 84 0.28 21.36 -6.14
N VAL A 85 -0.03 20.88 -7.35
CA VAL A 85 -0.37 21.77 -8.47
C VAL A 85 -1.73 22.45 -8.26
N LEU A 86 -2.73 21.74 -7.73
CA LEU A 86 -4.03 22.33 -7.44
C LEU A 86 -3.94 23.43 -6.36
N GLU A 87 -3.04 23.28 -5.39
CA GLU A 87 -2.76 24.33 -4.39
C GLU A 87 -2.08 25.56 -5.01
N LEU A 88 -1.10 25.34 -5.90
CA LEU A 88 -0.35 26.44 -6.53
C LEU A 88 -1.13 27.16 -7.63
N TYR A 89 -2.07 26.47 -8.29
CA TYR A 89 -2.83 27.00 -9.42
C TYR A 89 -4.34 26.79 -9.21
N PRO A 90 -5.02 27.72 -8.50
CA PRO A 90 -6.46 27.69 -8.28
C PRO A 90 -7.19 27.86 -9.63
N GLY A 91 -7.53 26.76 -10.29
CA GLY A 91 -8.08 26.74 -11.65
C GLY A 91 -7.54 25.59 -12.51
N ALA A 92 -6.49 24.90 -12.04
CA ALA A 92 -6.09 23.63 -12.62
C ALA A 92 -7.11 22.52 -12.30
N THR A 93 -7.29 21.57 -13.20
CA THR A 93 -8.16 20.39 -12.99
C THR A 93 -7.45 19.09 -13.39
N PHE A 94 -7.86 18.00 -12.74
CA PHE A 94 -7.27 16.67 -12.95
C PHE A 94 -7.97 15.93 -14.10
N ALA A 95 -7.19 15.27 -14.96
CA ALA A 95 -7.71 14.42 -16.03
C ALA A 95 -7.42 12.93 -15.76
N ILE A 96 -6.20 12.45 -16.04
CA ILE A 96 -5.79 11.04 -15.93
C ILE A 96 -4.30 10.96 -15.54
N GLY A 97 -3.93 10.01 -14.67
CA GLY A 97 -2.54 9.75 -14.30
C GLY A 97 -2.23 8.26 -14.14
N PRO A 98 -1.97 7.52 -15.23
CA PRO A 98 -1.65 6.11 -15.13
C PRO A 98 -0.19 5.91 -14.67
N PRO A 99 0.09 4.81 -13.94
CA PRO A 99 1.48 4.39 -13.69
C PRO A 99 2.16 4.03 -15.02
N ILE A 100 3.48 4.28 -15.11
CA ILE A 100 4.31 3.89 -16.25
C ILE A 100 5.49 3.03 -15.76
N GLU A 101 6.10 2.25 -16.66
CA GLU A 101 7.13 1.24 -16.35
C GLU A 101 8.30 1.80 -15.50
N ASN A 102 8.68 3.06 -15.70
CA ASN A 102 9.79 3.72 -14.99
C ASN A 102 9.35 4.97 -14.19
N GLY A 103 8.08 5.08 -13.78
CA GLY A 103 7.61 6.24 -13.01
C GLY A 103 6.10 6.41 -12.99
N PHE A 104 5.65 7.66 -12.90
CA PHE A 104 4.24 8.03 -13.00
C PHE A 104 4.09 9.25 -13.89
N THR A 105 2.93 9.38 -14.51
CA THR A 105 2.54 10.60 -15.21
C THR A 105 1.22 11.09 -14.64
N THR A 106 1.00 12.40 -14.66
CA THR A 106 -0.28 13.01 -14.28
C THR A 106 -0.58 14.13 -15.26
N THR A 107 -1.73 14.02 -15.92
CA THR A 107 -2.21 15.05 -16.86
C THR A 107 -3.02 16.08 -16.10
N LEU A 108 -2.59 17.35 -16.20
CA LEU A 108 -3.22 18.50 -15.55
C LEU A 108 -3.66 19.49 -16.62
N ILE A 109 -4.90 19.96 -16.49
CA ILE A 109 -5.47 20.97 -17.39
C ILE A 109 -5.38 22.31 -16.68
N PHE A 110 -4.70 23.27 -17.30
CA PHE A 110 -4.64 24.65 -16.81
C PHE A 110 -5.64 25.50 -17.57
N GLN A 111 -6.55 26.17 -16.87
CA GLN A 111 -7.35 27.22 -17.50
C GLN A 111 -6.49 28.47 -17.65
N THR A 112 -6.28 28.91 -18.89
CA THR A 112 -5.75 30.24 -19.18
C THR A 112 -6.89 31.25 -18.97
N VAL A 113 -6.66 32.26 -18.14
CA VAL A 113 -7.46 33.50 -18.12
C VAL A 113 -7.31 34.26 -19.43
#